data_AF-A0A2G2MXK5-F1
#
_entry.id   AF-A0A2G2MXK5-F1
#
_cell.length_a   1.000
_cell.length_b   1.000
_cell.length_c   1.000
_cell.angle_alpha   90.00
_cell.angle_beta   90.00
_cell.angle_gamma   90.00
#
_symmetry.space_group_name_H-M   'P 1'
#
loop_
_entity.id
_entity.type
_entity.pdbx_description
1 polymer ?
#
loop_
_entity_poly.entity_id
_entity_poly.type
_entity_poly.pdbx_seq_one_letter_code
_entity_poly.pdbx_strand_id
1 'polypeptide(L)'
;MPYRIVFILFCALFLSSCDSKIKTKAKPVENMQLNQPRVDYLDEVKPILDKRCVSCHSCYNSPCQSKFSSFEGVDRGGSKDLVYDATRLFATDATRLFIDAQTTQEWRKKDFYSLTDDLDPNTYQNDSIMMQLLSDKRDNPQIIGEYDPEHDTLICPKDQKEMDKYLRKKPNHGMPYGFPALKRKEFETLSQWLLQGAKGPTVQKQKKITSPKQTGKGRDPEMGKIF
;
A
#
# COMPACT_ATOMS: atom_id res chain seq x y z
N MET A 1 -9.01 -48.24 -43.55
CA MET A 1 -9.75 -47.46 -42.53
C MET A 1 -9.34 -47.77 -41.06
N PRO A 2 -8.04 -47.87 -40.68
CA PRO A 2 -7.67 -47.81 -39.26
C PRO A 2 -6.97 -46.51 -38.84
N TYR A 3 -6.34 -45.79 -39.78
CA TYR A 3 -5.51 -44.61 -39.48
C TYR A 3 -6.30 -43.34 -39.11
N ARG A 4 -7.57 -43.25 -39.51
CA ARG A 4 -8.44 -42.11 -39.15
C ARG A 4 -8.86 -42.12 -37.68
N ILE A 5 -8.96 -43.30 -37.06
CA ILE A 5 -9.33 -43.44 -35.64
C ILE A 5 -8.11 -43.17 -34.75
N VAL A 6 -6.91 -43.57 -35.19
CA VAL A 6 -5.66 -43.32 -34.45
C VAL A 6 -5.31 -41.83 -34.39
N PHE A 7 -5.61 -41.05 -35.45
CA PHE A 7 -5.33 -39.61 -35.46
C PHE A 7 -6.25 -38.80 -34.54
N ILE A 8 -7.50 -39.26 -34.34
CA ILE A 8 -8.46 -38.62 -33.44
C ILE A 8 -8.10 -38.87 -31.96
N LEU A 9 -7.58 -40.05 -31.64
CA LEU A 9 -7.09 -40.38 -30.29
C LEU A 9 -5.80 -39.63 -29.90
N PHE A 10 -4.96 -39.27 -30.87
CA PHE A 10 -3.73 -38.50 -30.60
C PHE A 10 -3.99 -37.00 -30.40
N CYS A 11 -5.04 -36.43 -31.01
CA CYS A 11 -5.44 -35.03 -30.76
C CYS A 11 -6.12 -34.82 -29.40
N ALA A 12 -6.72 -35.85 -28.81
CA ALA A 12 -7.39 -35.75 -27.51
C ALA A 12 -6.43 -35.68 -26.31
N LEU A 13 -5.15 -36.02 -26.49
CA LEU A 13 -4.14 -36.06 -25.42
C LEU A 13 -3.31 -34.76 -25.29
N PHE A 14 -3.47 -33.79 -26.19
CA PHE A 14 -2.74 -32.51 -26.16
C PHE A 14 -3.57 -31.31 -25.71
N LEU A 15 -4.82 -31.52 -25.29
CA LEU A 15 -5.64 -30.50 -24.62
C LEU A 15 -5.55 -30.59 -23.09
N SER A 16 -4.37 -30.90 -22.56
CA SER A 16 -4.03 -30.56 -21.17
C SER A 16 -3.88 -29.05 -21.09
N SER A 17 -5.02 -28.37 -21.00
CA SER A 17 -5.11 -27.00 -20.54
C SER A 17 -4.36 -26.90 -19.23
N CYS A 18 -3.24 -26.18 -19.21
CA CYS A 18 -2.69 -25.66 -17.98
C CYS A 18 -3.77 -24.77 -17.38
N ASP A 19 -4.50 -25.34 -16.43
CA ASP A 19 -5.39 -24.64 -15.51
C ASP A 19 -4.55 -23.60 -14.77
N SER A 20 -4.48 -22.42 -15.38
CA SER A 20 -3.83 -21.27 -14.82
C SER A 20 -4.72 -20.89 -13.66
N LYS A 21 -4.41 -21.40 -12.46
CA LYS A 21 -5.10 -21.02 -11.22
C LYS A 21 -5.17 -19.50 -11.18
N ILE A 22 -6.31 -18.96 -11.58
CA ILE A 22 -6.65 -17.57 -11.36
C ILE A 22 -6.64 -17.49 -9.84
N LYS A 23 -5.60 -16.85 -9.28
CA LYS A 23 -5.54 -16.54 -7.86
C LYS A 23 -6.81 -15.76 -7.57
N THR A 24 -7.78 -16.45 -7.00
CA THR A 24 -9.08 -15.92 -6.61
C THR A 24 -8.84 -14.70 -5.75
N LYS A 25 -9.60 -13.63 -6.01
CA LYS A 25 -9.64 -12.41 -5.20
C LYS A 25 -9.56 -12.74 -3.71
N ALA A 26 -8.79 -11.95 -2.96
CA ALA A 26 -8.56 -12.16 -1.54
C ALA A 26 -9.88 -12.46 -0.84
N LYS A 27 -9.98 -13.61 -0.17
CA LYS A 27 -11.21 -13.96 0.54
C LYS A 27 -11.51 -12.87 1.58
N PRO A 28 -12.74 -12.32 1.61
CA PRO A 28 -13.14 -11.37 2.63
C PRO A 28 -12.85 -11.97 4.01
N VAL A 29 -12.27 -11.17 4.91
CA VAL A 29 -12.13 -11.59 6.31
C VAL A 29 -13.52 -11.83 6.84
N GLU A 30 -13.74 -13.00 7.45
CA GLU A 30 -15.04 -13.51 7.91
C GLU A 30 -15.80 -12.56 8.88
N ASN A 31 -15.13 -11.52 9.40
CA ASN A 31 -15.68 -10.54 10.34
C ASN A 31 -15.72 -9.09 9.83
N MET A 32 -15.47 -8.85 8.55
CA MET A 32 -15.50 -7.50 7.98
C MET A 32 -16.95 -7.08 7.73
N GLN A 33 -17.47 -6.16 8.55
CA GLN A 33 -18.87 -5.72 8.47
C GLN A 33 -18.93 -4.20 8.49
N LEU A 34 -19.70 -3.60 7.58
CA LEU A 34 -19.95 -2.15 7.54
C LEU A 34 -20.63 -1.62 8.83
N ASN A 35 -21.27 -2.51 9.61
CA ASN A 35 -21.99 -2.17 10.85
C ASN A 35 -21.09 -2.16 12.10
N GLN A 36 -19.78 -2.42 11.99
CA GLN A 36 -18.86 -2.30 13.11
C GLN A 36 -18.60 -0.82 13.46
N PRO A 37 -18.22 -0.50 14.72
CA PRO A 37 -17.79 0.84 15.08
C PRO A 37 -16.73 1.39 14.12
N ARG A 38 -16.77 2.70 13.89
CA ARG A 38 -15.78 3.36 13.03
C ARG A 38 -14.38 3.22 13.65
N VAL A 39 -13.45 2.70 12.86
CA VAL A 39 -12.04 2.61 13.25
C VAL A 39 -11.44 4.02 13.28
N ASP A 40 -10.81 4.36 14.39
CA ASP A 40 -10.16 5.66 14.55
C ASP A 40 -8.75 5.68 13.96
N TYR A 41 -8.50 6.64 13.07
CA TYR A 41 -7.20 6.72 12.40
C TYR A 41 -6.04 6.94 13.38
N LEU A 42 -6.18 7.81 14.36
CA LEU A 42 -5.04 8.19 15.22
C LEU A 42 -4.79 7.18 16.32
N ASP A 43 -5.87 6.64 16.88
CA ASP A 43 -5.79 5.76 18.03
C ASP A 43 -5.52 4.30 17.61
N GLU A 44 -5.98 3.88 16.41
CA GLU A 44 -5.92 2.48 15.98
C GLU A 44 -5.07 2.24 14.72
N VAL A 45 -5.20 3.08 13.69
CA VAL A 45 -4.51 2.88 12.40
C VAL A 45 -3.06 3.37 12.44
N LYS A 46 -2.84 4.61 12.86
CA LYS A 46 -1.54 5.27 12.87
C LYS A 46 -0.47 4.47 13.64
N PRO A 47 -0.75 3.90 14.83
CA PRO A 47 0.24 3.08 15.53
C PRO A 47 0.69 1.85 14.72
N ILE A 48 -0.21 1.27 13.91
CA ILE A 48 0.11 0.14 13.04
C ILE A 48 1.00 0.62 11.88
N LEU A 49 0.62 1.71 11.20
CA LEU A 49 1.40 2.28 10.10
C LEU A 49 2.81 2.70 10.56
N ASP A 50 2.91 3.36 11.72
CA ASP A 50 4.18 3.78 12.32
C ASP A 50 5.10 2.57 12.60
N LYS A 51 4.53 1.48 13.10
CA LYS A 51 5.29 0.27 13.47
C LYS A 51 5.64 -0.62 12.27
N ARG A 52 4.82 -0.64 11.24
CA ARG A 52 4.87 -1.65 10.16
C ARG A 52 5.24 -1.11 8.79
N CYS A 53 5.09 0.19 8.58
CA CYS A 53 5.16 0.78 7.24
C CYS A 53 6.15 1.95 7.17
N VAL A 54 6.24 2.80 8.20
CA VAL A 54 7.03 4.03 8.19
C VAL A 54 8.53 3.80 8.01
N SER A 55 9.08 2.65 8.42
CA SER A 55 10.50 2.32 8.18
C SER A 55 10.89 2.40 6.71
N CYS A 56 10.00 1.99 5.80
CA CYS A 56 10.21 2.06 4.36
C CYS A 56 9.47 3.26 3.72
N HIS A 57 8.42 3.75 4.35
CA HIS A 57 7.49 4.76 3.82
C HIS A 57 7.53 6.11 4.55
N SER A 58 8.70 6.54 5.03
CA SER A 58 8.88 7.81 5.74
C SER A 58 9.49 8.94 4.90
N CYS A 59 10.25 8.62 3.86
CA CYS A 59 11.15 9.56 3.20
C CYS A 59 10.81 9.76 1.72
N TYR A 60 11.60 10.57 1.02
CA TYR A 60 11.46 10.80 -0.43
C TYR A 60 11.82 9.55 -1.25
N ASN A 61 12.66 8.67 -0.71
CA ASN A 61 13.05 7.41 -1.37
C ASN A 61 12.02 6.30 -1.19
N SER A 62 10.89 6.57 -0.55
CA SER A 62 9.87 5.56 -0.32
C SER A 62 9.32 5.03 -1.64
N PRO A 63 9.11 3.70 -1.76
CA PRO A 63 8.68 3.11 -3.02
C PRO A 63 7.35 3.69 -3.47
N CYS A 64 7.27 3.99 -4.77
CA CYS A 64 6.13 4.67 -5.38
C CYS A 64 5.79 6.02 -4.72
N GLN A 65 6.78 6.68 -4.11
CA GLN A 65 6.65 7.92 -3.34
C GLN A 65 5.62 7.87 -2.20
N SER A 66 5.16 6.68 -1.82
CA SER A 66 4.07 6.51 -0.86
C SER A 66 4.57 6.75 0.56
N LYS A 67 3.85 7.58 1.32
CA LYS A 67 4.22 7.99 2.69
C LYS A 67 3.13 7.62 3.67
N PHE A 68 3.50 6.95 4.75
CA PHE A 68 2.53 6.47 5.75
C PHE A 68 2.76 7.06 7.16
N SER A 69 3.63 8.06 7.28
CA SER A 69 3.95 8.73 8.56
C SER A 69 2.88 9.70 9.05
N SER A 70 2.00 10.17 8.15
CA SER A 70 0.91 11.12 8.41
C SER A 70 -0.30 10.77 7.56
N PHE A 71 -1.50 11.21 7.97
CA PHE A 71 -2.72 10.95 7.20
C PHE A 71 -2.64 11.60 5.81
N GLU A 72 -2.08 12.80 5.73
CA GLU A 72 -1.89 13.52 4.46
C GLU A 72 -0.93 12.79 3.52
N GLY A 73 0.04 12.06 4.06
CA GLY A 73 0.87 11.14 3.28
C GLY A 73 0.06 9.99 2.69
N VAL A 74 -0.83 9.37 3.49
CA VAL A 74 -1.69 8.27 3.05
C VAL A 74 -2.67 8.75 1.98
N ASP A 75 -3.35 9.88 2.22
CA ASP A 75 -4.36 10.47 1.34
C ASP A 75 -3.77 10.94 0.00
N ARG A 76 -2.56 11.51 0.03
CA ARG A 76 -1.78 11.80 -1.18
C ARG A 76 -1.62 10.55 -2.04
N GLY A 77 -1.37 9.39 -1.43
CA GLY A 77 -1.26 8.11 -2.12
C GLY A 77 0.12 7.86 -2.71
N GLY A 78 0.17 7.21 -3.88
CA GLY A 78 1.41 6.84 -4.58
C GLY A 78 1.54 7.54 -5.94
N SER A 79 2.75 7.57 -6.48
CA SER A 79 3.06 8.01 -7.84
C SER A 79 4.01 7.01 -8.51
N LYS A 80 3.95 6.96 -9.84
CA LYS A 80 4.88 6.19 -10.66
C LYS A 80 6.17 6.94 -10.95
N ASP A 81 6.20 8.24 -10.70
CA ASP A 81 7.35 9.06 -11.04
C ASP A 81 8.54 8.70 -10.16
N LEU A 82 9.70 8.58 -10.79
CA LEU A 82 10.96 8.36 -10.09
C LEU A 82 11.44 9.66 -9.48
N VAL A 83 11.68 9.67 -8.17
CA VAL A 83 12.26 10.84 -7.49
C VAL A 83 13.69 11.06 -7.97
N TYR A 84 14.52 10.01 -7.93
CA TYR A 84 15.85 10.01 -8.52
C TYR A 84 15.82 9.29 -9.85
N ASP A 85 16.02 10.07 -10.90
CA ASP A 85 16.19 9.60 -12.26
C ASP A 85 17.48 10.22 -12.79
N ALA A 86 18.54 9.41 -12.90
CA ALA A 86 19.85 9.83 -13.36
C ALA A 86 19.85 10.25 -14.84
N THR A 87 18.80 9.94 -15.59
CA THR A 87 18.66 10.29 -17.01
C THR A 87 18.00 11.65 -17.22
N ARG A 88 17.48 12.26 -16.16
CA ARG A 88 16.71 13.50 -16.23
C ARG A 88 17.60 14.71 -16.53
N LEU A 89 17.29 15.41 -17.62
CA LEU A 89 18.03 16.61 -18.06
C LEU A 89 17.51 17.92 -17.44
N PHE A 90 16.27 17.95 -16.97
CA PHE A 90 15.61 19.15 -16.42
C PHE A 90 15.07 18.92 -15.02
N ALA A 91 14.91 19.99 -14.22
CA ALA A 91 14.30 19.87 -12.91
C ALA A 91 12.84 19.38 -13.02
N THR A 92 12.43 18.52 -12.09
CA THR A 92 11.02 18.12 -11.92
C THR A 92 10.38 18.95 -10.81
N ASP A 93 9.06 19.08 -10.87
CA ASP A 93 8.30 19.69 -9.79
C ASP A 93 8.49 18.92 -8.48
N ALA A 94 8.62 19.67 -7.38
CA ALA A 94 8.65 19.09 -6.05
C ALA A 94 7.26 18.56 -5.64
N THR A 95 7.27 17.52 -4.80
CA THR A 95 6.06 16.83 -4.31
C THR A 95 6.02 16.75 -2.78
N ARG A 96 6.58 17.74 -2.08
CA ARG A 96 6.63 17.81 -0.62
C ARG A 96 5.23 18.01 -0.05
N LEU A 97 4.88 17.19 0.94
CA LEU A 97 3.63 17.32 1.70
C LEU A 97 3.51 18.72 2.31
N PHE A 98 2.30 19.27 2.30
CA PHE A 98 1.94 20.59 2.87
C PHE A 98 2.54 21.82 2.17
N ILE A 99 3.39 21.64 1.16
CA ILE A 99 4.05 22.74 0.45
C ILE A 99 3.59 22.76 -1.00
N ASP A 100 3.77 21.64 -1.71
CA ASP A 100 3.59 21.60 -3.16
C ASP A 100 2.14 21.23 -3.57
N ALA A 101 1.34 20.75 -2.61
CA ALA A 101 -0.12 20.60 -2.70
C ALA A 101 -0.73 20.46 -1.28
N GLN A 102 -1.98 20.91 -1.14
CA GLN A 102 -2.72 20.95 0.13
C GLN A 102 -4.00 20.10 0.11
N THR A 103 -4.48 19.69 -1.07
CA THR A 103 -5.71 18.88 -1.20
C THR A 103 -5.47 17.59 -1.97
N THR A 104 -6.32 16.58 -1.73
CA THR A 104 -6.31 15.31 -2.48
C THR A 104 -6.41 15.57 -3.99
N GLN A 105 -7.25 16.50 -4.42
CA GLN A 105 -7.46 16.83 -5.83
C GLN A 105 -6.24 17.47 -6.47
N GLU A 106 -5.50 18.30 -5.74
CA GLU A 106 -4.21 18.83 -6.21
C GLU A 106 -3.17 17.73 -6.37
N TRP A 107 -3.15 16.73 -5.48
CA TRP A 107 -2.29 15.56 -5.66
C TRP A 107 -2.68 14.73 -6.89
N ARG A 108 -3.98 14.55 -7.16
CA ARG A 108 -4.44 13.87 -8.40
C ARG A 108 -4.02 14.61 -9.67
N LYS A 109 -3.95 15.95 -9.65
CA LYS A 109 -3.41 16.75 -10.77
C LYS A 109 -1.89 16.60 -10.97
N LYS A 110 -1.18 16.10 -9.96
CA LYS A 110 0.25 15.77 -9.99
C LYS A 110 0.50 14.27 -10.19
N ASP A 111 -0.44 13.57 -10.82
CA ASP A 111 -0.38 12.14 -11.15
C ASP A 111 -0.24 11.18 -9.95
N PHE A 112 -0.50 11.65 -8.73
CA PHE A 112 -0.67 10.75 -7.60
C PHE A 112 -2.04 10.07 -7.65
N TYR A 113 -2.10 8.81 -7.23
CA TYR A 113 -3.33 8.02 -7.17
C TYR A 113 -3.52 7.39 -5.80
N SER A 114 -4.78 7.10 -5.45
CA SER A 114 -5.11 6.52 -4.14
C SER A 114 -4.57 5.10 -4.03
N LEU A 115 -4.04 4.77 -2.86
CA LEU A 115 -3.65 3.41 -2.49
C LEU A 115 -4.73 2.73 -1.62
N THR A 116 -5.71 3.51 -1.16
CA THR A 116 -6.72 3.10 -0.18
C THR A 116 -8.13 3.03 -0.74
N ASP A 117 -8.37 3.67 -1.88
CA ASP A 117 -9.67 3.63 -2.55
C ASP A 117 -9.85 2.27 -3.26
N ASP A 118 -11.09 1.81 -3.34
CA ASP A 118 -11.42 0.59 -4.07
C ASP A 118 -11.09 0.74 -5.57
N LEU A 119 -10.37 -0.24 -6.13
CA LEU A 119 -10.06 -0.26 -7.56
C LEU A 119 -11.26 -0.70 -8.40
N ASP A 120 -12.20 -1.43 -7.81
CA ASP A 120 -13.49 -1.77 -8.43
C ASP A 120 -14.64 -1.38 -7.48
N PRO A 121 -15.22 -0.18 -7.63
CA PRO A 121 -16.27 0.29 -6.73
C PRO A 121 -17.55 -0.57 -6.77
N ASN A 122 -17.66 -1.52 -7.71
CA ASN A 122 -18.82 -2.40 -7.85
C ASN A 122 -18.72 -3.68 -7.02
N THR A 123 -17.56 -4.01 -6.45
CA THR A 123 -17.35 -5.32 -5.82
C THR A 123 -17.59 -5.34 -4.32
N TYR A 124 -17.81 -4.19 -3.67
CA TYR A 124 -18.00 -4.01 -2.20
C TYR A 124 -16.97 -4.78 -1.35
N GLN A 125 -15.81 -5.11 -1.92
CA GLN A 125 -14.84 -6.03 -1.34
C GLN A 125 -13.63 -5.33 -0.75
N ASN A 126 -13.54 -4.00 -0.88
CA ASN A 126 -12.35 -3.23 -0.50
C ASN A 126 -11.13 -3.77 -1.28
N ASP A 127 -11.19 -3.70 -2.61
CA ASP A 127 -10.11 -4.15 -3.50
C ASP A 127 -9.04 -3.06 -3.69
N SER A 128 -8.77 -2.23 -2.67
CA SER A 128 -7.71 -1.21 -2.73
C SER A 128 -6.31 -1.82 -2.91
N ILE A 129 -5.37 -1.06 -3.48
CA ILE A 129 -3.97 -1.52 -3.64
C ILE A 129 -3.38 -1.96 -2.30
N MET A 130 -3.62 -1.18 -1.24
CA MET A 130 -3.17 -1.51 0.11
C MET A 130 -3.80 -2.83 0.58
N MET A 131 -5.11 -3.01 0.44
CA MET A 131 -5.78 -4.24 0.88
C MET A 131 -5.27 -5.48 0.12
N GLN A 132 -5.05 -5.36 -1.19
CA GLN A 132 -4.52 -6.45 -2.02
C GLN A 132 -3.09 -6.83 -1.60
N LEU A 133 -2.21 -5.86 -1.36
CA LEU A 133 -0.84 -6.11 -0.91
C LEU A 133 -0.78 -6.72 0.49
N LEU A 134 -1.60 -6.23 1.42
CA LEU A 134 -1.71 -6.79 2.77
C LEU A 134 -2.24 -8.23 2.72
N SER A 135 -3.26 -8.48 1.89
CA SER A 135 -3.88 -9.81 1.75
C SER A 135 -2.94 -10.80 1.10
N ASP A 136 -2.21 -10.40 0.06
CA ASP A 136 -1.18 -11.26 -0.55
C ASP A 136 -0.14 -11.69 0.48
N LYS A 137 0.29 -10.78 1.37
CA LYS A 137 1.25 -11.12 2.42
C LYS A 137 0.67 -12.03 3.50
N ARG A 138 -0.59 -11.84 3.86
CA ARG A 138 -1.30 -12.73 4.80
C ARG A 138 -1.41 -14.14 4.24
N ASP A 139 -1.78 -14.26 2.97
CA ASP A 139 -2.03 -15.53 2.30
C ASP A 139 -0.73 -16.23 1.87
N ASN A 140 0.34 -15.46 1.65
CA ASN A 140 1.69 -15.91 1.33
C ASN A 140 2.73 -15.35 2.33
N PRO A 141 2.68 -15.78 3.61
CA PRO A 141 3.49 -15.17 4.68
C PRO A 141 4.99 -15.47 4.57
N GLN A 142 5.35 -16.53 3.85
CA GLN A 142 6.73 -16.94 3.63
C GLN A 142 7.58 -15.82 3.03
N ILE A 143 8.81 -15.71 3.51
CA ILE A 143 9.81 -14.77 3.00
C ILE A 143 10.74 -15.62 2.13
N ILE A 144 10.35 -15.81 0.86
CA ILE A 144 11.09 -16.64 -0.10
C ILE A 144 11.60 -15.74 -1.23
N GLY A 145 12.90 -15.83 -1.49
CA GLY A 145 13.59 -15.03 -2.50
C GLY A 145 14.51 -13.99 -1.88
N GLU A 146 15.12 -13.18 -2.74
CA GLU A 146 15.94 -12.04 -2.33
C GLU A 146 15.04 -10.83 -2.14
N TYR A 147 15.16 -10.19 -0.98
CA TYR A 147 14.45 -8.96 -0.64
C TYR A 147 15.46 -7.82 -0.57
N ASP A 148 15.56 -7.07 -1.66
CA ASP A 148 16.50 -5.97 -1.81
C ASP A 148 15.73 -4.72 -2.26
N PRO A 149 15.20 -3.91 -1.34
CA PRO A 149 14.39 -2.76 -1.70
C PRO A 149 15.16 -1.68 -2.49
N GLU A 150 16.50 -1.71 -2.52
CA GLU A 150 17.31 -0.73 -3.25
C GLU A 150 17.51 -1.14 -4.70
N HIS A 151 17.74 -2.42 -4.97
CA HIS A 151 18.02 -2.93 -6.31
C HIS A 151 16.82 -3.61 -6.97
N ASP A 152 15.77 -3.92 -6.22
CA ASP A 152 14.60 -4.54 -6.81
C ASP A 152 13.88 -3.61 -7.79
N THR A 153 13.42 -4.20 -8.90
CA THR A 153 12.68 -3.46 -9.93
C THR A 153 11.40 -2.89 -9.35
N LEU A 154 11.34 -1.57 -9.23
CA LEU A 154 10.18 -0.84 -8.74
C LEU A 154 8.99 -1.00 -9.70
N ILE A 155 7.89 -1.56 -9.21
CA ILE A 155 6.61 -1.65 -9.92
C ILE A 155 5.54 -0.98 -9.07
N CYS A 156 4.98 0.12 -9.58
CA CYS A 156 3.97 0.92 -8.90
C CYS A 156 2.61 0.75 -9.59
N PRO A 157 1.80 -0.26 -9.21
CA PRO A 157 0.49 -0.46 -9.82
C PRO A 157 -0.43 0.71 -9.46
N LYS A 158 -1.24 1.16 -10.42
CA LYS A 158 -2.26 2.23 -10.21
C LYS A 158 -3.71 1.78 -10.37
N ASP A 159 -3.93 0.62 -10.97
CA ASP A 159 -5.25 0.07 -11.30
C ASP A 159 -5.23 -1.46 -11.18
N GLN A 160 -6.40 -2.10 -11.27
CA GLN A 160 -6.53 -3.55 -11.08
C GLN A 160 -5.68 -4.34 -12.07
N LYS A 161 -5.62 -3.92 -13.34
CA LYS A 161 -4.86 -4.63 -14.37
C LYS A 161 -3.37 -4.64 -14.05
N GLU A 162 -2.85 -3.51 -13.57
CA GLU A 162 -1.46 -3.41 -13.13
C GLU A 162 -1.20 -4.12 -11.81
N MET A 163 -2.16 -4.12 -10.90
CA MET A 163 -2.09 -4.85 -9.63
C MET A 163 -2.00 -6.37 -9.88
N ASP A 164 -2.81 -6.91 -10.79
CA ASP A 164 -2.73 -8.30 -11.21
C ASP A 164 -1.37 -8.63 -11.84
N LYS A 165 -0.82 -7.71 -12.64
CA LYS A 165 0.50 -7.86 -13.24
C LYS A 165 1.60 -7.85 -12.17
N TYR A 166 1.49 -6.98 -11.16
CA TYR A 166 2.40 -6.93 -10.02
C TYR A 166 2.43 -8.28 -9.31
N LEU A 167 1.27 -8.81 -8.87
CA LEU A 167 1.19 -10.06 -8.11
C LEU A 167 1.66 -11.29 -8.89
N ARG A 168 1.55 -11.27 -10.22
CA ARG A 168 2.14 -12.32 -11.09
C ARG A 168 3.65 -12.20 -11.21
N LYS A 169 4.18 -10.99 -11.38
CA LYS A 169 5.62 -10.75 -11.55
C LYS A 169 6.41 -10.83 -10.26
N LYS A 170 5.76 -10.53 -9.13
CA LYS A 170 6.36 -10.38 -7.80
C LYS A 170 5.64 -11.28 -6.79
N PRO A 171 5.69 -12.62 -6.95
CA PRO A 171 5.07 -13.52 -5.98
C PRO A 171 5.72 -13.38 -4.60
N ASN A 172 4.95 -13.48 -3.51
CA ASN A 172 5.43 -13.30 -2.13
C ASN A 172 5.99 -11.89 -1.82
N HIS A 173 5.71 -10.90 -2.67
CA HIS A 173 6.08 -9.49 -2.45
C HIS A 173 4.91 -8.65 -1.94
N GLY A 174 3.91 -9.27 -1.30
CA GLY A 174 2.94 -8.57 -0.47
C GLY A 174 3.61 -7.76 0.64
N MET A 175 2.85 -6.84 1.22
CA MET A 175 3.36 -5.91 2.24
C MET A 175 3.01 -6.37 3.66
N PRO A 176 3.92 -6.22 4.64
CA PRO A 176 5.22 -5.56 4.53
C PRO A 176 6.29 -6.41 3.79
N TYR A 177 6.97 -5.79 2.82
CA TYR A 177 7.95 -6.43 1.94
C TYR A 177 9.17 -6.93 2.73
N GLY A 178 9.49 -8.22 2.62
CA GLY A 178 10.65 -8.81 3.30
C GLY A 178 10.48 -9.01 4.82
N PHE A 179 9.32 -8.71 5.38
CA PHE A 179 9.02 -8.91 6.81
C PHE A 179 7.89 -9.91 7.00
N PRO A 180 7.62 -10.38 8.24
CA PRO A 180 6.44 -11.19 8.52
C PRO A 180 5.12 -10.46 8.23
N ALA A 181 4.06 -11.23 7.98
CA ALA A 181 2.71 -10.68 7.87
C ALA A 181 2.28 -9.94 9.16
N LEU A 182 1.32 -9.04 9.01
CA LEU A 182 0.71 -8.35 10.15
C LEU A 182 0.08 -9.34 11.12
N LYS A 183 0.08 -9.00 12.41
CA LYS A 183 -0.71 -9.78 13.37
C LYS A 183 -2.18 -9.71 12.98
N ARG A 184 -2.95 -10.76 13.27
CA ARG A 184 -4.38 -10.84 12.94
C ARG A 184 -5.16 -9.56 13.26
N LYS A 185 -5.03 -9.03 14.49
CA LYS A 185 -5.69 -7.79 14.91
C LYS A 185 -5.20 -6.55 14.13
N GLU A 186 -3.90 -6.46 13.84
CA GLU A 186 -3.33 -5.36 13.05
C GLU A 186 -3.92 -5.39 11.62
N PHE A 187 -3.97 -6.58 11.01
CA PHE A 187 -4.58 -6.80 9.69
C PHE A 187 -6.07 -6.45 9.68
N GLU A 188 -6.85 -6.99 10.63
CA GLU A 188 -8.30 -6.73 10.75
C GLU A 188 -8.60 -5.23 10.92
N THR A 189 -7.80 -4.52 11.73
CA THR A 189 -7.96 -3.07 11.95
C THR A 189 -7.77 -2.28 10.66
N LEU A 190 -6.67 -2.53 9.93
CA LEU A 190 -6.41 -1.85 8.64
C LEU A 190 -7.46 -2.21 7.60
N SER A 191 -7.84 -3.49 7.53
CA SER A 191 -8.80 -3.98 6.55
C SER A 191 -10.19 -3.35 6.77
N GLN A 192 -10.62 -3.25 8.03
CA GLN A 192 -11.88 -2.60 8.40
C GLN A 192 -11.83 -1.08 8.15
N TRP A 193 -10.72 -0.43 8.47
CA TRP A 193 -10.52 0.99 8.19
C TRP A 193 -10.60 1.31 6.69
N LEU A 194 -9.96 0.50 5.85
CA LEU A 194 -10.02 0.61 4.40
C LEU A 194 -11.47 0.39 3.88
N LEU A 195 -12.18 -0.63 4.38
CA LEU A 195 -13.59 -0.86 4.01
C LEU A 195 -14.49 0.33 4.39
N GLN A 196 -14.19 1.01 5.51
CA GLN A 196 -14.90 2.22 5.95
C GLN A 196 -14.49 3.49 5.18
N GLY A 197 -13.74 3.35 4.09
CA GLY A 197 -13.32 4.43 3.20
C GLY A 197 -12.07 5.17 3.67
N ALA A 198 -11.20 4.50 4.44
CA ALA A 198 -9.88 4.98 4.86
C ALA A 198 -9.86 6.40 5.45
N LYS A 199 -10.92 6.75 6.20
CA LYS A 199 -11.12 8.13 6.64
C LYS A 199 -10.06 8.54 7.67
N GLY A 200 -9.54 9.76 7.49
CA GLY A 200 -8.60 10.36 8.42
C GLY A 200 -9.20 10.84 9.74
N PRO A 201 -8.38 11.49 10.58
CA PRO A 201 -8.82 12.06 11.83
C PRO A 201 -9.86 13.17 11.62
N THR A 202 -10.69 13.39 12.63
CA THR A 202 -11.59 14.55 12.62
C THR A 202 -10.78 15.85 12.68
N VAL A 203 -11.34 16.94 12.16
CA VAL A 203 -10.72 18.28 12.19
C VAL A 203 -10.29 18.67 13.60
N GLN A 204 -11.08 18.30 14.62
CA GLN A 204 -10.74 18.56 16.03
C GLN A 204 -9.51 17.78 16.49
N LYS A 205 -9.41 16.49 16.14
CA LYS A 205 -8.24 15.67 16.49
C LYS A 205 -7.00 16.14 15.71
N GLN A 206 -7.14 16.50 14.44
CA GLN A 206 -6.04 17.04 13.63
C GLN A 206 -5.47 18.32 14.24
N LYS A 207 -6.32 19.26 14.66
CA LYS A 207 -5.90 20.49 15.34
C LYS A 207 -5.11 20.24 16.62
N LYS A 208 -5.45 19.19 17.39
CA LYS A 208 -4.72 18.84 18.62
C LYS A 208 -3.29 18.34 18.34
N ILE A 209 -3.05 17.75 17.18
CA ILE A 209 -1.73 17.23 16.77
C ILE A 209 -0.88 18.34 16.16
N THR A 210 -1.48 19.23 15.37
CA THR A 210 -0.77 20.33 14.70
C THR A 210 -0.52 21.53 15.61
N SER A 211 -1.21 21.62 16.75
CA SER A 211 -0.96 22.67 17.74
C SER A 211 0.29 22.32 18.55
N PRO A 212 1.31 23.19 18.63
CA PRO A 212 2.40 23.01 19.58
C PRO A 212 1.79 22.85 20.97
N LYS A 213 2.07 21.72 21.63
CA LYS A 213 1.69 21.55 23.03
C LYS A 213 2.42 22.65 23.80
N GLN A 214 1.69 23.60 24.38
CA GLN A 214 2.28 24.54 25.33
C GLN A 214 2.68 23.75 26.58
N THR A 215 3.85 23.12 26.55
CA THR A 215 4.54 22.64 27.73
C THR A 215 5.64 23.66 28.03
N GLY A 216 5.37 24.55 28.99
CA GLY A 216 6.41 25.25 29.75
C GLY A 216 7.36 24.21 30.37
N LYS A 217 8.62 24.51 30.65
CA LYS A 217 9.11 25.55 31.57
C LYS A 217 10.63 25.67 31.36
N GLY A 218 11.16 26.88 31.25
CA GLY A 218 12.59 27.23 31.43
C GLY A 218 13.64 26.44 30.63
N ARG A 219 14.24 27.06 29.62
CA ARG A 219 15.61 26.69 29.22
C ARG A 219 16.54 27.10 30.36
N ASP A 220 17.10 26.13 31.08
CA ASP A 220 18.26 26.39 31.94
C ASP A 220 19.43 26.79 31.03
N PRO A 221 20.10 27.94 31.26
CA PRO A 221 21.14 28.46 30.37
C PRO A 221 22.51 27.77 30.55
N GLU A 222 22.56 26.51 31.00
CA GLU A 222 23.83 25.89 31.45
C GLU A 222 24.18 24.56 30.76
N MET A 223 23.88 24.41 29.48
CA MET A 223 24.37 23.25 28.70
C MET A 223 25.03 23.68 27.39
N GLY A 224 25.83 24.74 27.47
CA GLY A 224 26.81 25.10 26.45
C GLY A 224 28.21 24.92 27.01
N LYS A 225 28.67 23.67 27.11
CA LYS A 225 30.09 23.27 27.19
C LYS A 225 30.18 21.75 27.22
N ILE A 226 31.14 21.25 26.44
CA ILE A 226 31.73 19.89 26.41
C ILE A 226 31.35 19.06 25.16
N PHE A 227 32.38 18.95 24.31
CA PHE A 227 32.59 18.24 23.04
C PHE A 227 32.07 18.88 21.75
#